data_AF-A0A3Q0ST54-F1
#
_entry.id   AF-A0A3Q0ST54-F1
#
_cell.length_a   1.000
_cell.length_b   1.000
_cell.length_c   1.000
_cell.angle_alpha   90.00
_cell.angle_beta   90.00
_cell.angle_gamma   90.00
#
_symmetry.space_group_name_H-M   'P 1'
#
loop_
_entity.id
_entity.type
_entity.pdbx_description
1 polymer ?
#
loop_
_entity_poly.entity_id
_entity_poly.type
_entity_poly.pdbx_seq_one_letter_code
_entity_poly.pdbx_strand_id
1 'polypeptide(L)' 'MQSLALLKHLIGAVIFVFGFAGPPCVKRKAPCDPNPCRNGGACKESRKGFVCRCPERFAGLYCESRVDFDCTSHDLKLS' A
#
# COMPACT_ATOMS: atom_id res chain seq x y z
N MET A 1 -43.99 -43.06 12.22
CA MET A 1 -42.90 -42.07 12.34
C MET A 1 -41.58 -42.84 12.30
N GLN A 2 -40.67 -42.49 11.39
CA GLN A 2 -39.37 -43.12 11.09
C GLN A 2 -39.38 -44.55 10.49
N SER A 3 -39.80 -44.67 9.23
CA SER A 3 -39.52 -45.84 8.38
C SER A 3 -39.01 -45.40 7.01
N LEU A 4 -37.90 -44.65 6.96
CA LEU A 4 -37.29 -44.22 5.68
C LEU A 4 -35.77 -43.98 5.79
N ALA A 5 -35.05 -44.88 6.48
CA ALA A 5 -33.58 -44.83 6.61
C ALA A 5 -32.83 -45.79 5.66
N LEU A 6 -33.49 -46.37 4.66
CA LEU A 6 -32.88 -47.37 3.76
C LEU A 6 -33.02 -47.04 2.26
N LEU A 7 -32.98 -45.76 1.90
CA LEU A 7 -32.84 -45.34 0.49
C LEU A 7 -32.04 -44.04 0.33
N LYS A 8 -30.87 -43.96 0.96
CA LYS A 8 -29.91 -42.86 0.76
C LYS A 8 -28.49 -43.34 0.39
N HIS A 9 -28.39 -44.52 -0.23
CA HIS A 9 -27.11 -45.14 -0.61
C HIS A 9 -27.01 -45.55 -2.08
N LEU A 10 -27.59 -44.79 -3.02
CA LEU A 10 -27.34 -45.02 -4.45
C LEU A 10 -27.05 -43.76 -5.28
N ILE A 11 -26.91 -42.58 -4.67
CA ILE A 11 -26.32 -41.41 -5.34
C ILE A 11 -25.42 -40.71 -4.33
N GLY A 12 -24.14 -41.04 -4.36
CA GLY A 12 -23.10 -40.51 -3.47
C GLY A 12 -22.80 -39.03 -3.72
N ALA A 13 -23.74 -38.14 -3.41
CA ALA A 13 -23.44 -36.73 -3.25
C ALA A 13 -22.97 -36.52 -1.80
N VAL A 14 -21.70 -36.83 -1.54
CA VAL A 14 -20.96 -36.10 -0.51
C VAL A 14 -20.97 -34.66 -0.99
N ILE A 15 -21.95 -33.86 -0.54
CA ILE A 15 -21.93 -32.41 -0.76
C ILE A 15 -20.77 -31.90 0.07
N PHE A 16 -19.58 -31.97 -0.52
CA PHE A 16 -18.40 -31.26 -0.08
C PHE A 16 -18.78 -29.80 -0.24
N VAL A 17 -19.11 -29.14 0.88
CA VAL A 17 -19.18 -27.67 0.89
C VAL A 17 -17.73 -27.21 0.72
N PHE A 18 -17.26 -27.20 -0.53
CA PHE A 18 -16.02 -26.55 -0.89
C PHE A 18 -16.20 -25.09 -0.49
N GLY A 19 -15.26 -24.63 0.33
CA GLY A 19 -15.32 -23.34 0.98
C GLY A 19 -15.82 -22.24 0.06
N PHE A 20 -16.70 -21.40 0.60
CA PHE A 20 -16.83 -20.03 0.15
C PHE A 20 -15.53 -19.29 0.53
N ALA A 21 -14.41 -19.69 -0.07
CA ALA A 21 -13.27 -18.82 -0.20
C ALA A 21 -13.71 -17.77 -1.21
N GLY A 22 -14.30 -16.69 -0.71
CA GLY A 22 -14.47 -15.48 -1.50
C GLY A 22 -13.12 -15.10 -2.14
N PRO A 23 -13.13 -14.25 -3.18
CA PRO A 23 -11.88 -13.74 -3.73
C PRO A 23 -10.98 -13.26 -2.58
N PRO A 24 -9.69 -13.61 -2.59
CA PRO A 24 -8.80 -13.26 -1.49
C PRO A 24 -8.99 -11.78 -1.18
N CYS A 25 -9.17 -11.42 0.09
CA CYS A 25 -9.29 -10.02 0.47
C CYS A 25 -8.05 -9.30 -0.07
N VAL A 26 -8.22 -8.59 -1.18
CA VAL A 26 -7.17 -7.76 -1.77
C VAL A 26 -6.99 -6.61 -0.79
N LYS A 27 -6.12 -6.81 0.21
CA LYS A 27 -5.62 -5.74 1.04
C LYS A 27 -5.00 -4.75 0.08
N ARG A 28 -5.65 -3.60 -0.12
CA ARG A 28 -5.05 -2.52 -0.92
C ARG A 28 -3.74 -2.18 -0.25
N LYS A 29 -2.65 -2.26 -1.01
CA LYS A 29 -1.32 -1.88 -0.54
C LYS A 29 -1.40 -0.43 -0.07
N ALA A 30 -1.02 -0.21 1.19
CA ALA A 30 -1.04 1.12 1.78
C ALA A 30 -0.10 2.03 0.98
N PRO A 31 -0.47 3.28 0.64
CA PRO A 31 0.37 4.16 -0.17
C PRO A 31 1.77 4.41 0.42
N CYS A 32 1.91 4.27 1.74
CA CYS A 32 3.17 4.43 2.46
C CYS A 32 3.87 3.10 2.82
N ASP A 33 3.37 1.93 2.35
CA ASP A 33 3.96 0.63 2.68
C ASP A 33 4.34 -0.16 1.41
N PRO A 34 5.64 -0.32 1.10
CA PRO A 34 6.79 0.22 1.82
C PRO A 34 6.93 1.73 1.60
N ASN A 35 7.66 2.43 2.49
CA ASN A 35 7.84 3.88 2.41
C ASN A 35 8.43 4.27 1.03
N PRO A 36 7.70 5.04 0.20
CA PRO A 36 8.16 5.43 -1.13
C PRO A 36 9.16 6.60 -1.10
N CYS A 37 9.24 7.35 0.01
CA CYS A 37 10.09 8.53 0.13
C CYS A 37 11.57 8.15 0.27
N ARG A 38 12.45 8.85 -0.43
CA ARG A 38 13.90 8.67 -0.41
C ARG A 38 14.57 9.57 0.62
N ASN A 39 15.87 9.35 0.82
CA ASN A 39 16.76 10.22 1.60
C ASN A 39 16.29 10.48 3.05
N GLY A 40 15.58 9.52 3.65
CA GLY A 40 15.02 9.65 5.00
C GLY A 40 13.72 10.45 5.09
N GLY A 41 13.04 10.68 3.96
CA GLY A 41 11.72 11.32 3.92
C GLY A 41 10.64 10.52 4.66
N ALA A 42 9.76 11.23 5.37
CA ALA A 42 8.63 10.63 6.08
C ALA A 42 7.40 10.58 5.17
N CYS A 43 6.82 9.40 4.97
CA CYS A 43 5.59 9.25 4.21
C CYS A 43 4.36 9.53 5.08
N LYS A 44 3.41 10.28 4.52
CA LYS A 44 2.09 10.51 5.11
C LYS A 44 1.01 10.15 4.12
N GLU A 45 0.08 9.29 4.52
CA GLU A 45 -1.08 8.98 3.69
C GLU A 45 -1.99 10.20 3.53
N SER A 46 -2.58 10.32 2.34
CA SER A 46 -3.48 11.40 1.96
C SER A 46 -4.67 10.82 1.21
N ARG A 47 -5.77 11.58 1.13
CA ARG A 47 -6.99 11.15 0.41
C ARG A 47 -6.75 10.80 -1.06
N LYS A 48 -5.68 11.35 -1.66
CA LYS A 48 -5.29 11.12 -3.05
C LYS A 48 -4.12 10.12 -3.22
N GLY A 49 -3.63 9.51 -2.14
CA GLY A 49 -2.44 8.63 -2.18
C GLY A 49 -1.51 8.88 -0.99
N PHE A 50 -0.33 9.45 -1.25
CA PHE A 50 0.67 9.77 -0.22
C PHE A 50 1.31 11.14 -0.47
N VAL A 51 1.95 11.68 0.57
CA VAL A 51 2.80 12.88 0.51
C VAL A 51 4.08 12.58 1.27
N CYS A 52 5.23 12.90 0.67
CA CYS A 52 6.52 12.83 1.34
C CYS A 52 6.85 14.15 2.04
N ARG A 53 7.18 14.07 3.32
CA ARG A 53 7.83 15.18 4.04
C ARG A 53 9.34 15.01 3.91
N CYS A 54 9.94 15.88 3.11
CA CYS A 54 11.37 15.81 2.84
C CYS A 54 12.20 16.45 3.96
N PRO A 55 13.37 15.87 4.28
CA PRO A 55 14.34 16.51 5.17
C PRO A 55 14.96 17.73 4.51
N GLU A 56 15.69 18.51 5.31
CA GLU A 56 16.40 19.69 4.83
C GLU A 56 17.34 19.32 3.67
N ARG A 57 17.46 20.20 2.68
CA ARG A 57 18.21 19.99 1.42
C ARG A 57 17.63 18.94 0.47
N PHE A 58 16.38 18.48 0.64
CA PHE A 58 15.73 17.59 -0.33
C PHE A 58 14.34 18.08 -0.75
N ALA A 59 13.99 17.82 -2.01
CA ALA A 59 12.69 18.13 -2.61
C ALA A 59 12.33 17.09 -3.68
N GLY A 60 11.16 17.27 -4.28
CA GLY A 60 10.56 16.32 -5.23
C GLY A 60 9.44 15.51 -4.61
N LEU A 61 8.73 14.74 -5.43
CA LEU A 61 7.58 13.94 -4.99
C LEU A 61 8.01 12.85 -4.01
N TYR A 62 9.21 12.31 -4.20
CA TYR A 62 9.82 11.25 -3.40
C TYR A 62 11.06 11.74 -2.65
N CYS A 63 11.27 13.05 -2.52
CA CYS A 63 12.50 13.62 -1.94
C CYS A 63 13.78 13.18 -2.66
N GLU A 64 13.69 12.95 -3.96
CA GLU A 64 14.77 12.44 -4.81
C GLU A 64 15.80 13.52 -5.20
N SER A 65 15.40 14.79 -5.18
CA SER A 65 16.23 15.91 -5.63
C SER A 65 16.89 16.58 -4.44
N ARG A 66 18.21 16.69 -4.47
CA ARG A 66 18.96 17.51 -3.52
C ARG A 66 18.79 18.98 -3.89
N VAL A 67 18.49 19.83 -2.91
CA VAL A 67 18.33 21.27 -3.07
C VAL A 67 19.46 21.95 -2.32
N ASP A 68 20.35 22.58 -3.07
CA ASP A 68 21.39 23.39 -2.49
C ASP A 68 20.83 24.78 -2.17
N PHE A 69 20.31 24.92 -0.94
CA PHE A 69 20.12 26.22 -0.32
C PHE A 69 21.50 26.83 -0.04
N ASP A 70 22.05 27.47 -1.05
CA ASP A 70 23.21 28.31 -0.87
C ASP A 70 22.75 29.70 -0.39
N CYS A 71 23.13 30.04 0.85
CA CYS A 71 22.87 31.35 1.42
C CYS A 71 23.82 32.42 0.84
N THR A 72 24.69 32.08 -0.11
CA THR A 72 25.64 33.03 -0.72
C THR A 72 25.03 33.88 -1.85
N SER A 73 23.70 33.92 -2.01
CA SER A 73 23.06 34.89 -2.91
C SER A 73 22.95 36.31 -2.33
N HIS A 74 23.86 36.70 -1.44
CA HIS A 74 24.17 38.10 -1.18
C HIS A 74 25.68 38.36 -1.38
N ASP A 75 25.96 38.97 -2.53
CA ASP A 75 27.19 39.64 -2.95
C ASP A 75 28.43 38.81 -3.32
N LEU A 76 28.62 38.62 -4.64
CA LEU A 76 29.79 39.14 -5.37
C LEU A 76 29.60 38.99 -6.89
N LYS A 77 28.90 39.95 -7.49
CA LYS A 77 29.21 40.40 -8.85
C LYS A 77 29.56 41.89 -8.81
N LEU A 78 30.63 42.19 -8.08
CA LEU A 78 31.47 43.34 -8.39
C LEU A 78 32.76 42.81 -9.02
N SER A 79 32.75 42.72 -10.34
CA SER A 79 33.92 42.69 -11.22
C SER A 79 33.45 43.24 -12.56
#